data_AF-A0A971SMG4-F1
#
_entry.id   AF-A0A971SMG4-F1
#
_cell.length_a   1.000
_cell.length_b   1.000
_cell.length_c   1.000
_cell.angle_alpha   90.00
_cell.angle_beta   90.00
_cell.angle_gamma   90.00
#
_symmetry.space_group_name_H-M   'P 1'
#
loop_
_entity.id
_entity.type
_entity.pdbx_description
1 polymer ?
#
loop_
_entity_poly.entity_id
_entity_poly.type
_entity_poly.pdbx_seq_one_letter_code
_entity_poly.pdbx_strand_id
1 'polypeptide(L)'
;ENVDSDLFTNNNIFVDHKGRAVTCRKSYETNIKGVYVAGDARSGPKTVVEAVADARFVADHIAFREGLCKRNDPEKNKHDPDDIRLKKGRLILCESPEKESERCLECGVLCENCVDVCPNRANIAVHVDGSSSPQIIHIDDLCNECGNCSTFCPWTGSPYKDKFTYFSREKDLNESKNSGFFDMGNGRFKVRLEGKVFTSFLDPAEKKMPKEIAALIKAARKIITI
;
A
#
# COMPACT_ATOMS: atom_id res chain seq x y z
N GLU A 1 -20.62 -3.69 -24.04
CA GLU A 1 -19.68 -2.77 -24.69
C GLU A 1 -18.92 -3.55 -25.75
N ASN A 2 -18.90 -3.07 -26.99
CA ASN A 2 -18.17 -3.71 -28.09
C ASN A 2 -16.99 -2.82 -28.45
N VAL A 3 -15.82 -3.41 -28.67
CA VAL A 3 -14.61 -2.70 -29.07
C VAL A 3 -14.77 -2.27 -30.53
N ASP A 4 -14.50 -1.00 -30.83
CA ASP A 4 -14.48 -0.48 -32.20
C ASP A 4 -13.28 -1.07 -32.95
N SER A 5 -13.54 -2.14 -33.71
CA SER A 5 -12.52 -2.85 -34.48
C SER A 5 -12.03 -2.06 -35.70
N ASP A 6 -12.80 -1.07 -36.17
CA ASP A 6 -12.48 -0.33 -37.38
C ASP A 6 -11.25 0.56 -37.14
N LEU A 7 -11.10 1.11 -35.94
CA LEU A 7 -9.89 1.83 -35.54
C LEU A 7 -8.64 0.96 -35.69
N PHE A 8 -8.70 -0.32 -35.31
CA PHE A 8 -7.57 -1.23 -35.40
C PHE A 8 -7.30 -1.69 -36.83
N THR A 9 -8.32 -2.15 -37.54
CA THR A 9 -8.17 -2.67 -38.90
C THR A 9 -7.72 -1.58 -39.88
N ASN A 10 -8.25 -0.35 -39.76
CA ASN A 10 -7.84 0.81 -40.57
C ASN A 10 -6.37 1.19 -40.32
N ASN A 11 -5.83 0.88 -39.14
CA ASN A 11 -4.42 1.09 -38.80
C ASN A 11 -3.56 -0.17 -38.98
N ASN A 12 -4.06 -1.21 -39.68
CA ASN A 12 -3.37 -2.48 -39.92
C ASN A 12 -3.02 -3.28 -38.66
N ILE A 13 -3.76 -3.09 -37.57
CA ILE A 13 -3.64 -3.86 -36.33
C ILE A 13 -4.55 -5.09 -36.42
N PHE A 14 -3.99 -6.27 -36.18
CA PHE A 14 -4.75 -7.51 -36.20
C PHE A 14 -5.75 -7.56 -35.05
N VAL A 15 -6.96 -8.03 -35.34
CA VAL A 15 -8.01 -8.22 -34.34
C VAL A 15 -8.40 -9.69 -34.21
N ASP A 16 -8.88 -10.08 -33.04
CA ASP A 16 -9.42 -11.42 -32.79
C ASP A 16 -10.87 -11.54 -33.28
N HIS A 17 -11.47 -12.72 -33.10
CA HIS A 17 -12.86 -12.99 -33.48
C HIS A 17 -13.91 -12.11 -32.75
N LYS A 18 -13.49 -11.35 -31.72
CA LYS A 18 -14.33 -10.40 -30.99
C LYS A 18 -14.00 -8.94 -31.31
N GLY A 19 -13.17 -8.68 -32.32
CA GLY A 19 -12.75 -7.34 -32.73
C GLY A 19 -11.71 -6.68 -31.83
N ARG A 20 -11.11 -7.42 -30.89
CA ARG A 20 -10.10 -6.89 -29.95
C ARG A 20 -8.71 -6.98 -30.54
N ALA A 21 -7.84 -6.03 -30.24
CA ALA A 21 -6.47 -6.03 -30.75
C ALA A 21 -5.70 -7.28 -30.28
N VAL A 22 -5.14 -8.02 -31.24
CA VAL A 22 -4.22 -9.13 -30.97
C VAL A 22 -2.88 -8.56 -30.54
N THR A 23 -2.44 -8.92 -29.34
CA THR A 23 -1.20 -8.43 -28.75
C THR A 23 -0.34 -9.56 -28.20
N CYS A 24 0.97 -9.32 -28.09
CA CYS A 24 1.89 -10.20 -27.40
C CYS A 24 1.53 -10.30 -25.91
N ARG A 25 1.39 -11.52 -25.37
CA ARG A 25 1.04 -11.73 -23.96
C ARG A 25 2.05 -11.16 -22.96
N LYS A 26 3.31 -10.96 -23.37
CA LYS A 26 4.41 -10.51 -22.50
C LYS A 26 4.76 -9.03 -22.63
N SER A 27 4.24 -8.33 -23.64
CA SER A 27 4.56 -6.91 -23.87
C SER A 27 3.34 -6.04 -24.17
N TYR A 28 2.23 -6.67 -24.57
CA TYR A 28 1.00 -6.03 -25.07
C TYR A 28 1.21 -5.22 -26.35
N GLU A 29 2.33 -5.48 -27.03
CA GLU A 29 2.64 -4.94 -28.35
C GLU A 29 1.79 -5.66 -29.41
N THR A 30 1.32 -4.91 -30.39
CA THR A 30 0.56 -5.41 -31.54
C THR A 30 1.51 -6.05 -32.57
N ASN A 31 0.98 -6.40 -33.73
CA ASN A 31 1.79 -6.76 -34.90
C ASN A 31 2.65 -5.60 -35.44
N ILE A 32 2.35 -4.35 -35.06
CA ILE A 32 3.13 -3.16 -35.45
C ILE A 32 4.12 -2.83 -34.34
N LYS A 33 5.40 -2.80 -34.69
CA LYS A 33 6.49 -2.48 -33.76
C LYS A 33 6.30 -1.09 -33.15
N GLY A 34 6.39 -1.00 -31.82
CA GLY A 34 6.20 0.24 -31.07
C GLY A 34 4.75 0.60 -30.78
N VAL A 35 3.78 -0.19 -31.24
CA VAL A 35 2.35 0.08 -31.03
C VAL A 35 1.80 -0.93 -30.03
N TYR A 36 1.23 -0.41 -28.94
CA TYR A 36 0.72 -1.19 -27.81
C TYR A 36 -0.77 -0.92 -27.63
N VAL A 37 -1.49 -1.93 -27.12
CA VAL A 37 -2.91 -1.77 -26.73
C VAL A 37 -3.07 -2.27 -25.30
N ALA A 38 -3.80 -1.52 -24.48
CA ALA A 38 -4.05 -1.80 -23.06
C ALA A 38 -5.55 -1.68 -22.75
N GLY A 39 -5.98 -2.24 -21.62
CA GLY A 39 -7.36 -2.12 -21.14
C GLY A 39 -8.38 -2.88 -22.00
N ASP A 40 -9.60 -2.35 -22.06
CA ASP A 40 -10.76 -3.05 -22.60
C ASP A 40 -10.61 -3.40 -24.09
N ALA A 41 -9.95 -2.54 -24.85
CA ALA A 41 -9.62 -2.77 -26.25
C ALA A 41 -8.76 -4.02 -26.49
N ARG A 42 -7.98 -4.45 -25.49
CA ARG A 42 -7.11 -5.63 -25.55
C ARG A 42 -7.80 -6.88 -25.05
N SER A 43 -8.42 -6.81 -23.87
CA SER A 43 -8.90 -8.00 -23.14
C SER A 43 -10.42 -8.09 -22.99
N GLY A 44 -11.17 -7.07 -23.41
CA GLY A 44 -12.60 -6.92 -23.13
C GLY A 44 -12.85 -6.24 -21.78
N PRO A 45 -14.13 -6.13 -21.37
CA PRO A 45 -14.57 -5.32 -20.23
C PRO A 45 -13.73 -5.53 -18.97
N LYS A 46 -13.22 -4.44 -18.40
CA LYS A 46 -12.41 -4.44 -17.18
C LYS A 46 -12.86 -3.36 -16.21
N THR A 47 -12.44 -3.50 -14.96
CA THR A 47 -12.50 -2.39 -14.00
C THR A 47 -11.46 -1.32 -14.35
N VAL A 48 -11.70 -0.08 -13.92
CA VAL A 48 -10.73 1.02 -14.06
C VAL A 48 -9.35 0.63 -13.51
N VAL A 49 -9.30 -0.11 -12.40
CA VAL A 49 -8.05 -0.56 -11.77
C VAL A 49 -7.28 -1.53 -12.68
N GLU A 50 -7.97 -2.48 -13.31
CA GLU A 50 -7.35 -3.43 -14.24
C GLU A 50 -6.88 -2.76 -15.54
N ALA A 51 -7.59 -1.75 -16.02
CA ALA A 51 -7.17 -0.95 -17.18
C ALA A 51 -5.91 -0.12 -16.86
N VAL A 52 -5.86 0.51 -15.68
CA VAL A 52 -4.68 1.23 -15.18
C VAL A 52 -3.49 0.27 -15.00
N ALA A 53 -3.73 -0.94 -14.50
CA ALA A 53 -2.69 -1.97 -14.39
C ALA A 53 -2.10 -2.36 -15.76
N ASP A 54 -2.94 -2.53 -16.78
CA ASP A 54 -2.47 -2.79 -18.15
C ASP A 54 -1.65 -1.61 -18.70
N ALA A 55 -2.11 -0.37 -18.47
CA ALA A 55 -1.38 0.83 -18.91
C ALA A 55 -0.01 0.95 -18.23
N ARG A 56 0.06 0.67 -16.93
CA ARG A 56 1.33 0.66 -16.19
C ARG A 56 2.29 -0.39 -16.75
N PHE A 57 1.79 -1.60 -17.01
CA PHE A 57 2.59 -2.68 -17.59
C PHE A 57 3.18 -2.29 -18.95
N VAL A 58 2.39 -1.66 -19.82
CA VAL A 58 2.86 -1.16 -21.12
C VAL A 58 3.93 -0.09 -20.95
N ALA A 59 3.70 0.89 -20.07
CA ALA A 59 4.66 1.96 -19.79
C ALA A 59 6.00 1.41 -19.27
N ASP A 60 5.97 0.44 -18.35
CA ASP A 60 7.17 -0.23 -17.84
C ASP A 60 7.92 -1.01 -18.93
N HIS A 61 7.18 -1.70 -19.82
CA HIS A 61 7.78 -2.42 -20.94
C HIS A 61 8.46 -1.47 -21.93
N ILE A 62 7.81 -0.35 -22.28
CA ILE A 62 8.39 0.68 -23.15
C ILE A 62 9.65 1.26 -22.52
N ALA A 63 9.57 1.69 -21.26
CA ALA A 63 10.71 2.27 -20.54
C ALA A 63 11.92 1.31 -20.49
N PHE A 64 11.66 0.01 -20.31
CA PHE A 64 12.71 -1.02 -20.33
C PHE A 64 13.32 -1.17 -21.72
N ARG A 65 12.50 -1.22 -22.78
CA ARG A 65 12.96 -1.36 -24.17
C ARG A 65 13.80 -0.17 -24.64
N GLU A 66 13.42 1.05 -24.23
CA GLU A 66 14.13 2.29 -24.56
C GLU A 66 15.35 2.54 -23.64
N GLY A 67 15.66 1.62 -22.71
CA GLY A 67 16.81 1.75 -21.81
C GLY A 67 16.68 2.85 -20.76
N LEU A 68 15.47 3.39 -20.54
CA LEU A 68 15.19 4.46 -19.58
C LEU A 68 15.19 3.98 -18.13
N CYS A 69 14.86 2.70 -17.93
CA CYS A 69 14.97 2.03 -16.65
C CYS A 69 15.81 0.75 -16.76
N LYS A 70 16.74 0.57 -15.81
CA LYS A 70 17.18 -0.77 -15.43
C LYS A 70 16.10 -1.34 -14.52
N ARG A 71 15.69 -2.58 -14.74
CA ARG A 71 14.83 -3.28 -13.77
C ARG A 71 15.54 -3.23 -12.41
N ASN A 72 14.92 -2.61 -11.41
CA ASN A 72 15.46 -2.44 -10.06
C ASN A 72 16.74 -1.58 -9.96
N ASP A 73 16.78 -0.38 -10.55
CA ASP A 73 17.84 0.60 -10.29
C ASP A 73 17.77 1.10 -8.83
N PRO A 74 18.70 0.71 -7.94
CA PRO A 74 18.60 1.01 -6.51
C PRO A 74 18.78 2.50 -6.21
N GLU A 75 19.49 3.24 -7.05
CA GLU A 75 19.76 4.67 -6.84
C GLU A 75 18.55 5.52 -7.23
N LYS A 76 17.81 5.15 -8.29
CA LYS A 76 16.55 5.80 -8.67
C LYS A 76 15.37 5.43 -7.76
N ASN A 77 15.49 4.34 -7.01
CA ASN A 77 14.48 3.86 -6.06
C ASN A 77 14.79 4.26 -4.60
N LYS A 78 15.70 5.21 -4.38
CA LYS A 78 15.86 5.83 -3.06
C LYS A 78 14.70 6.78 -2.84
N HIS A 79 13.84 6.38 -1.91
CA HIS A 79 12.69 7.15 -1.51
C HIS A 79 12.90 7.65 -0.08
N ASP A 80 12.76 8.95 0.13
CA ASP A 80 12.68 9.51 1.47
C ASP A 80 11.20 9.56 1.91
N PRO A 81 10.81 8.83 2.97
CA PRO A 81 9.45 8.88 3.50
C PRO A 81 8.97 10.30 3.83
N ASP A 82 9.85 11.20 4.26
CA ASP A 82 9.46 12.56 4.63
C ASP A 82 9.15 13.42 3.41
N ASP A 83 9.91 13.27 2.32
CA ASP A 83 9.58 13.89 1.04
C ASP A 83 8.24 13.40 0.50
N ILE A 84 7.95 12.09 0.63
CA ILE A 84 6.66 11.52 0.21
C ILE A 84 5.50 12.11 1.03
N ARG A 85 5.66 12.23 2.36
CA ARG A 85 4.65 12.85 3.22
C ARG A 85 4.39 14.30 2.82
N LEU A 86 5.43 15.05 2.47
CA LEU A 86 5.29 16.44 1.99
C LEU A 86 4.51 16.51 0.67
N LYS A 87 4.67 15.54 -0.24
CA LYS A 87 3.92 15.50 -1.51
C LYS A 87 2.41 15.42 -1.30
N LYS A 88 1.94 14.70 -0.26
CA LYS A 88 0.51 14.57 0.05
C LYS A 88 -0.18 15.91 0.33
N GLY A 89 0.56 16.92 0.77
CA GLY A 89 0.06 18.28 1.01
C GLY A 89 0.24 19.25 -0.16
N ARG A 90 0.84 18.83 -1.28
CA ARG A 90 1.11 19.68 -2.45
C ARG A 90 0.11 19.39 -3.56
N LEU A 91 -0.75 20.36 -3.86
CA LEU A 91 -1.67 20.29 -4.99
C LEU A 91 -0.95 20.79 -6.25
N ILE A 92 -0.44 19.86 -7.07
CA ILE A 92 0.21 20.15 -8.34
C ILE A 92 -0.79 19.86 -9.47
N LEU A 93 -1.06 20.88 -10.30
CA LEU A 93 -1.95 20.76 -11.46
C LEU A 93 -1.23 20.09 -12.63
N CYS A 94 -2.01 19.51 -13.54
CA CYS A 94 -1.47 19.00 -14.80
C CYS A 94 -0.93 20.19 -15.62
N GLU A 95 0.34 20.13 -16.02
CA GLU A 95 0.99 21.16 -16.84
C GLU A 95 1.43 20.57 -18.19
N SER A 96 2.46 19.72 -18.15
CA SER A 96 3.02 19.08 -19.34
C SER A 96 3.39 17.62 -19.05
N PRO A 97 3.49 16.76 -20.08
CA PRO A 97 3.82 15.34 -19.91
C PRO A 97 5.13 15.08 -19.15
N GLU A 98 6.12 15.96 -19.30
CA GLU A 98 7.44 15.82 -18.66
C GLU A 98 7.36 16.01 -17.14
N LYS A 99 6.39 16.79 -16.67
CA LYS A 99 6.17 17.10 -15.25
C LYS A 99 5.15 16.19 -14.57
N GLU A 100 4.49 15.30 -15.30
CA GLU A 100 3.42 14.45 -14.74
C GLU A 100 3.92 13.59 -13.56
N SER A 101 5.19 13.21 -13.57
CA SER A 101 5.81 12.46 -12.47
C SER A 101 5.83 13.22 -11.14
N GLU A 102 5.81 14.56 -11.15
CA GLU A 102 5.79 15.41 -9.95
C GLU A 102 4.46 15.32 -9.20
N ARG A 103 3.37 14.94 -9.90
CA ARG A 103 2.04 14.72 -9.31
C ARG A 103 1.91 13.35 -8.64
N CYS A 104 2.88 12.45 -8.81
CA CYS A 104 2.86 11.13 -8.19
C CYS A 104 3.03 11.23 -6.67
N LEU A 105 2.10 10.64 -5.92
CA LEU A 105 2.13 10.59 -4.45
C LEU A 105 2.97 9.43 -3.89
N GLU A 106 3.57 8.59 -4.74
CA GLU A 106 4.39 7.44 -4.33
C GLU A 106 3.70 6.47 -3.35
N CYS A 107 2.38 6.29 -3.51
CA CYS A 107 1.57 5.47 -2.60
C CYS A 107 1.97 3.98 -2.55
N GLY A 108 2.69 3.49 -3.57
CA GLY A 108 3.28 2.15 -3.60
C GLY A 108 4.54 2.00 -2.74
N VAL A 109 5.16 3.11 -2.33
CA VAL A 109 6.32 3.14 -1.43
C VAL A 109 5.87 3.41 0.00
N LEU A 110 5.07 4.46 0.19
CA LEU A 110 4.55 4.86 1.49
C LEU A 110 3.05 5.15 1.40
N CYS A 111 2.24 4.20 1.83
CA CYS A 111 0.77 4.34 1.82
C CYS A 111 0.30 5.29 2.93
N GLU A 112 0.39 4.87 4.20
CA GLU A 112 -0.08 5.61 5.40
C GLU A 112 -1.51 6.16 5.34
N ASN A 113 -2.33 5.77 4.36
CA ASN A 113 -3.64 6.38 4.14
C ASN A 113 -4.56 6.26 5.37
N CYS A 114 -4.47 5.14 6.11
CA CYS A 114 -5.21 4.94 7.35
C CYS A 114 -4.84 5.92 8.48
N VAL A 115 -3.64 6.48 8.46
CA VAL A 115 -3.17 7.55 9.35
C VAL A 115 -3.78 8.87 8.88
N ASP A 116 -3.68 9.15 7.58
CA ASP A 116 -4.11 10.43 6.98
C ASP A 116 -5.62 10.67 7.09
N VAL A 117 -6.44 9.63 6.87
CA VAL A 117 -7.91 9.76 6.85
C VAL A 117 -8.57 9.60 8.22
N CYS A 118 -7.80 9.27 9.27
CA CYS A 118 -8.36 9.04 10.60
C CYS A 118 -8.64 10.38 11.30
N PRO A 119 -9.91 10.75 11.53
CA PRO A 119 -10.23 12.05 12.13
C PRO A 119 -9.73 12.18 13.58
N ASN A 120 -9.67 11.05 14.31
CA ASN A 120 -9.21 11.01 15.70
C ASN A 120 -7.71 10.70 15.84
N ARG A 121 -6.97 10.53 14.72
CA ARG A 121 -5.56 10.12 14.71
C ARG A 121 -5.27 8.83 15.48
N ALA A 122 -6.23 7.89 15.45
CA ALA A 122 -6.12 6.59 16.11
C ALA A 122 -5.14 5.64 15.42
N ASN A 123 -4.80 5.83 14.14
CA ASN A 123 -3.71 5.10 13.49
C ASN A 123 -2.47 5.98 13.48
N ILE A 124 -1.33 5.44 13.90
CA ILE A 124 -0.04 6.13 13.88
C ILE A 124 1.00 5.31 13.11
N ALA A 125 1.90 5.99 12.42
CA ALA A 125 3.07 5.39 11.81
C ALA A 125 4.22 5.36 12.82
N VAL A 126 4.87 4.21 12.97
CA VAL A 126 5.99 4.00 13.88
C VAL A 126 7.18 3.41 13.13
N HIS A 127 8.37 3.98 13.35
CA HIS A 127 9.59 3.42 12.78
C HIS A 127 10.10 2.27 13.66
N VAL A 128 10.16 1.07 13.09
CA VAL A 128 10.65 -0.13 13.79
C VAL A 128 12.09 -0.37 13.37
N ASP A 129 12.99 -0.46 14.35
CA ASP A 129 14.41 -0.74 14.11
C ASP A 129 14.56 -2.04 13.29
N GLY A 130 15.23 -1.95 12.13
CA GLY A 130 15.40 -3.08 11.20
C GLY A 130 14.29 -3.26 10.16
N SER A 131 13.24 -2.44 10.18
CA SER A 131 12.24 -2.37 9.11
C SER A 131 12.62 -1.33 8.06
N SER A 132 12.45 -1.68 6.78
CA SER A 132 12.62 -0.75 5.65
C SER A 132 11.47 0.24 5.49
N SER A 133 10.32 -0.02 6.14
CA SER A 133 9.13 0.83 6.07
C SER A 133 8.49 1.05 7.45
N PRO A 134 7.84 2.20 7.69
CA PRO A 134 7.05 2.42 8.90
C PRO A 134 5.97 1.35 9.07
N GLN A 135 5.73 0.94 10.31
CA GLN A 135 4.62 0.08 10.67
C GLN A 135 3.47 0.91 11.22
N ILE A 136 2.24 0.41 11.12
CA ILE A 136 1.06 1.11 11.65
C ILE A 136 0.62 0.46 12.96
N ILE A 137 0.46 1.29 13.99
CA ILE A 137 -0.21 0.93 15.24
C ILE A 137 -1.57 1.61 15.29
N HIS A 138 -2.58 0.84 15.66
CA HIS A 138 -3.90 1.35 16.01
C HIS A 138 -3.97 1.62 17.52
N ILE A 139 -4.54 2.75 17.94
CA ILE A 139 -4.73 3.14 19.33
C ILE A 139 -6.23 3.05 19.61
N ASP A 140 -6.62 2.03 20.37
CA ASP A 140 -8.03 1.72 20.63
C ASP A 140 -8.77 2.89 21.30
N ASP A 141 -8.12 3.52 22.28
CA ASP A 141 -8.67 4.61 23.10
C ASP A 141 -9.06 5.86 22.30
N LEU A 142 -8.46 6.04 21.11
CA LEU A 142 -8.75 7.18 20.23
C LEU A 142 -9.78 6.82 19.15
N CYS A 143 -10.09 5.54 18.95
CA CYS A 143 -10.94 5.09 17.86
C CYS A 143 -12.41 5.10 18.27
N ASN A 144 -13.25 5.71 17.43
CA ASN A 144 -14.72 5.64 17.56
C ASN A 144 -15.37 4.71 16.52
N GLU A 145 -14.55 3.87 15.87
CA GLU A 145 -14.96 2.94 14.82
C GLU A 145 -15.74 3.57 13.65
N CYS A 146 -15.48 4.86 13.32
CA CYS A 146 -16.16 5.54 12.21
C CYS A 146 -15.95 4.89 10.82
N GLY A 147 -14.96 4.02 10.66
CA GLY A 147 -14.76 3.25 9.44
C GLY A 147 -13.96 3.94 8.33
N ASN A 148 -13.59 5.23 8.46
CA ASN A 148 -12.84 5.97 7.43
C ASN A 148 -11.59 5.21 6.95
N CYS A 149 -10.78 4.71 7.90
CA CYS A 149 -9.57 3.99 7.55
C CYS A 149 -9.83 2.69 6.78
N SER A 150 -11.02 2.07 6.92
CA SER A 150 -11.43 0.91 6.12
C SER A 150 -11.93 1.33 4.75
N THR A 151 -12.83 2.32 4.69
CA THR A 151 -13.40 2.82 3.42
C THR A 151 -12.33 3.28 2.44
N PHE A 152 -11.30 3.97 2.92
CA PHE A 152 -10.22 4.48 2.08
C PHE A 152 -9.02 3.51 1.99
N CYS A 153 -9.07 2.34 2.63
CA CYS A 153 -7.95 1.39 2.52
C CYS A 153 -7.84 0.88 1.07
N PRO A 154 -6.70 1.07 0.38
CA PRO A 154 -6.52 0.52 -0.95
C PRO A 154 -6.27 -1.00 -0.94
N TRP A 155 -6.06 -1.57 0.25
CA TRP A 155 -5.82 -2.99 0.48
C TRP A 155 -7.06 -3.65 1.10
N THR A 156 -7.17 -4.97 0.95
CA THR A 156 -8.22 -5.74 1.63
C THR A 156 -8.05 -5.65 3.14
N GLY A 157 -9.09 -5.19 3.85
CA GLY A 157 -9.12 -5.16 5.32
C GLY A 157 -9.72 -3.89 5.91
N SER A 158 -9.67 -3.82 7.23
CA SER A 158 -10.08 -2.71 8.08
C SER A 158 -8.92 -2.36 9.02
N PRO A 159 -8.15 -1.29 8.77
CA PRO A 159 -6.97 -0.98 9.57
C PRO A 159 -7.21 -0.90 11.09
N TYR A 160 -8.34 -0.34 11.53
CA TYR A 160 -8.72 -0.27 12.95
C TYR A 160 -9.01 -1.64 13.62
N LYS A 161 -9.16 -2.71 12.83
CA LYS A 161 -9.35 -4.10 13.30
C LYS A 161 -8.10 -4.95 13.09
N ASP A 162 -7.42 -4.74 11.97
CA ASP A 162 -6.37 -5.63 11.50
C ASP A 162 -4.96 -5.18 11.93
N LYS A 163 -4.75 -3.88 12.19
CA LYS A 163 -3.46 -3.39 12.65
C LYS A 163 -3.25 -3.72 14.11
N PHE A 164 -1.99 -3.97 14.47
CA PHE A 164 -1.60 -4.29 15.83
C PHE A 164 -2.01 -3.13 16.75
N THR A 165 -2.80 -3.44 17.76
CA THR A 165 -3.53 -2.44 18.55
C THR A 165 -2.86 -2.20 19.90
N TYR A 166 -2.67 -0.94 20.27
CA TYR A 166 -2.38 -0.55 21.64
C TYR A 166 -3.70 -0.31 22.39
N PHE A 167 -3.81 -0.90 23.58
CA PHE A 167 -4.91 -0.72 24.50
C PHE A 167 -4.43 0.07 25.72
N SER A 168 -5.16 1.13 26.09
CA SER A 168 -4.87 1.93 27.30
C SER A 168 -5.31 1.23 28.58
N ARG A 169 -6.28 0.30 28.49
CA ARG A 169 -6.80 -0.48 29.63
C ARG A 169 -6.75 -1.97 29.33
N GLU A 170 -6.46 -2.76 30.36
CA GLU A 170 -6.48 -4.23 30.26
C GLU A 170 -7.86 -4.77 29.85
N LYS A 171 -8.92 -4.12 30.32
CA LYS A 171 -10.31 -4.49 29.99
C LYS A 171 -10.57 -4.45 28.48
N ASP A 172 -10.14 -3.37 27.82
CA ASP A 172 -10.36 -3.18 26.37
C ASP A 172 -9.60 -4.24 25.56
N LEU A 173 -8.37 -4.57 25.98
CA LEU A 173 -7.66 -5.70 25.40
C LEU A 173 -8.51 -6.96 25.54
N ASN A 174 -8.98 -7.31 26.73
CA ASN A 174 -9.73 -8.56 26.97
C ASN A 174 -11.03 -8.65 26.16
N GLU A 175 -11.76 -7.54 25.99
CA GLU A 175 -13.04 -7.48 25.27
C GLU A 175 -12.88 -7.38 23.74
N SER A 176 -11.76 -6.83 23.27
CA SER A 176 -11.44 -6.74 21.84
C SER A 176 -11.04 -8.10 21.24
N LYS A 177 -11.16 -8.22 19.92
CA LYS A 177 -10.62 -9.35 19.13
C LYS A 177 -9.28 -9.04 18.46
N ASN A 178 -8.86 -7.77 18.46
CA ASN A 178 -7.66 -7.36 17.75
C ASN A 178 -6.41 -7.98 18.39
N SER A 179 -5.44 -8.32 17.55
CA SER A 179 -4.08 -8.56 18.03
C SER A 179 -3.50 -7.23 18.52
N GLY A 180 -2.85 -7.24 19.68
CA GLY A 180 -2.42 -6.00 20.31
C GLY A 180 -1.75 -6.20 21.66
N PHE A 181 -1.53 -5.10 22.38
CA PHE A 181 -0.85 -5.11 23.66
C PHE A 181 -1.37 -4.04 24.63
N PHE A 182 -1.23 -4.34 25.91
CA PHE A 182 -1.44 -3.44 27.04
C PHE A 182 -0.16 -3.41 27.87
N ASP A 183 0.35 -2.21 28.18
CA ASP A 183 1.51 -2.02 29.06
C ASP A 183 1.05 -2.14 30.52
N MET A 184 1.55 -3.17 31.22
CA MET A 184 1.21 -3.40 32.63
C MET A 184 2.12 -2.61 33.59
N GLY A 185 3.05 -1.81 33.06
CA GLY A 185 4.13 -1.20 33.82
C GLY A 185 5.31 -2.13 34.06
N ASN A 186 6.42 -1.57 34.56
CA ASN A 186 7.66 -2.29 34.89
C ASN A 186 8.23 -3.13 33.72
N GLY A 187 7.97 -2.71 32.47
CA GLY A 187 8.44 -3.41 31.27
C GLY A 187 7.71 -4.73 30.96
N ARG A 188 6.56 -4.98 31.61
CA ARG A 188 5.78 -6.20 31.42
C ARG A 188 4.53 -5.89 30.60
N PHE A 189 4.26 -6.72 29.59
CA PHE A 189 3.17 -6.49 28.63
C PHE A 189 2.20 -7.66 28.63
N LYS A 190 0.91 -7.34 28.56
CA LYS A 190 -0.12 -8.31 28.18
C LYS A 190 -0.33 -8.19 26.68
N VAL A 191 -0.14 -9.28 25.96
CA VAL A 191 -0.14 -9.30 24.49
C VAL A 191 -1.15 -10.30 23.99
N ARG A 192 -1.93 -9.93 22.98
CA ARG A 192 -2.73 -10.84 22.16
C ARG A 192 -2.10 -10.95 20.77
N LEU A 193 -1.83 -12.18 20.33
CA LEU A 193 -1.45 -12.48 18.94
C LEU A 193 -2.30 -13.64 18.43
N GLU A 194 -3.02 -13.43 17.33
CA GLU A 194 -3.83 -14.46 16.67
C GLU A 194 -4.77 -15.20 17.65
N GLY A 195 -5.42 -14.43 18.53
CA GLY A 195 -6.35 -14.96 19.54
C GLY A 195 -5.71 -15.52 20.81
N LYS A 196 -4.38 -15.70 20.86
CA LYS A 196 -3.68 -16.18 22.05
C LYS A 196 -3.22 -15.01 22.92
N VAL A 197 -3.56 -15.05 24.20
CA VAL A 197 -3.19 -14.02 25.18
C VAL A 197 -2.10 -14.55 26.10
N PHE A 198 -1.04 -13.77 26.29
CA PHE A 198 0.06 -14.09 27.19
C PHE A 198 0.70 -12.84 27.79
N THR A 199 1.52 -13.04 28.82
CA THR A 199 2.32 -11.97 29.44
C THR A 199 3.80 -12.20 29.15
N SER A 200 4.50 -11.15 28.76
CA SER A 200 5.92 -11.20 28.38
C SER A 200 6.61 -9.87 28.68
N PHE A 201 7.92 -9.91 28.91
CA PHE A 201 8.77 -8.74 28.81
C PHE A 201 9.22 -8.55 27.35
N LEU A 202 9.82 -7.39 27.03
CA LEU A 202 10.43 -7.14 25.71
C LEU A 202 11.80 -7.81 25.54
N ASP A 203 12.28 -8.52 26.57
CA ASP A 203 13.57 -9.23 26.51
C ASP A 203 13.50 -10.39 25.50
N PRO A 204 14.33 -10.37 24.43
CA PRO A 204 14.42 -11.47 23.47
C PRO A 204 14.75 -12.83 24.10
N ALA A 205 15.34 -12.86 25.30
CA ALA A 205 15.70 -14.08 26.00
C ALA A 205 14.47 -14.88 26.49
N GLU A 206 13.33 -14.23 26.76
CA GLU A 206 12.13 -14.92 27.25
C GLU A 206 11.45 -15.79 26.18
N LYS A 207 11.76 -15.56 24.89
CA LYS A 207 11.24 -16.31 23.71
C LYS A 207 9.71 -16.50 23.65
N LYS A 208 8.93 -15.79 24.47
CA LYS A 208 7.47 -15.85 24.48
C LYS A 208 6.83 -14.99 23.40
N MET A 209 7.56 -13.99 22.90
CA MET A 209 7.10 -13.02 21.92
C MET A 209 8.00 -13.06 20.67
N PRO A 210 7.45 -13.03 19.45
CA PRO A 210 8.24 -12.83 18.24
C PRO A 210 9.07 -11.53 18.32
N LYS A 211 10.29 -11.56 17.76
CA LYS A 211 11.22 -10.43 17.84
C LYS A 211 10.66 -9.18 17.16
N GLU A 212 9.91 -9.38 16.09
CA GLU A 212 9.27 -8.35 15.29
C GLU A 212 8.19 -7.62 16.10
N ILE A 213 7.39 -8.36 16.88
CA ILE A 213 6.37 -7.80 17.77
C ILE A 213 7.03 -7.06 18.93
N ALA A 214 8.09 -7.60 19.52
CA ALA A 214 8.82 -6.91 20.59
C ALA A 214 9.44 -5.59 20.08
N ALA A 215 10.03 -5.59 18.88
CA ALA A 215 10.56 -4.39 18.24
C ALA A 215 9.45 -3.37 17.94
N LEU A 216 8.28 -3.84 17.47
CA LEU A 216 7.12 -3.00 17.21
C LEU A 216 6.57 -2.34 18.48
N ILE A 217 6.41 -3.10 19.58
CA ILE A 217 6.00 -2.53 20.87
C ILE A 217 7.03 -1.52 21.37
N LYS A 218 8.33 -1.84 21.26
CA LYS A 218 9.40 -0.91 21.64
C LYS A 218 9.34 0.40 20.84
N ALA A 219 9.07 0.33 19.54
CA ALA A 219 8.88 1.50 18.70
C ALA A 219 7.63 2.30 19.09
N ALA A 220 6.50 1.62 19.34
CA ALA A 220 5.25 2.25 19.75
C ALA A 220 5.40 3.04 21.05
N ARG A 221 6.12 2.50 22.06
CA ARG A 221 6.38 3.17 23.35
C ARG A 221 7.21 4.46 23.25
N LYS A 222 7.98 4.65 22.17
CA LYS A 222 8.72 5.91 21.96
C LYS A 222 7.78 7.06 21.57
N ILE A 223 6.59 6.74 21.03
CA ILE A 223 5.64 7.70 20.46
C ILE A 223 4.42 7.85 21.35
N ILE A 224 3.82 6.73 21.73
CA ILE A 224 2.71 6.67 22.69
C ILE A 224 3.34 6.97 24.05
N THR A 225 3.13 8.18 24.57
CA THR A 225 3.62 8.56 25.90
C THR A 225 2.82 7.76 26.92
N ILE A 226 3.36 6.62 27.35
CA ILE A 226 2.83 5.76 28.41
C ILE A 226 3.46 6.17 29.74
#